data_AF-A0A9W7C6Z8-F1
#
_entry.id   AF-A0A9W7C6Z8-F1
#
_cell.length_a   1.000
_cell.length_b   1.000
_cell.length_c   1.000
_cell.angle_alpha   90.00
_cell.angle_beta   90.00
_cell.angle_gamma   90.00
#
_symmetry.space_group_name_H-M   'P 1'
#
loop_
_entity.id
_entity.type
_entity.pdbx_description
1 polymer ?
#
loop_
_entity_poly.entity_id
_entity_poly.type
_entity_poly.pdbx_seq_one_letter_code
_entity_poly.pdbx_strand_id
1 'polypeptide(L)'
;MVTTRSQTPKKVPAAASAQGTSPPPPGVLLPYTLPLTLSGVNLYSISPFYTSPLKLLSNFLCGAPYPLAYKHFRRDHQGTLNLVYHCTILVLQLLCNFGFLYEVDERLPFDLPFNVSISSLSCYGWMTCLLFTQSPAWTKALSSCLIYFAFTVGPQVAAAAFPISIHLQPFLDTLVYIYFIKKPTTVNIYLIIFIIRVTLTELTLTHAGGSVQLSSNFYYGFLLVIAMLSHKPFTRPASGVFGIGALFGWLLAAVSGDRLFFLWGAGFIATALQGVSHRETHEPPTMPQLANISNELAHSTFFPCLLLQAVGDQAMMIKED
;
A
#
# COMPACT_ATOMS: atom_id res chain seq x y z
N MET A 1 -38.91 20.69 22.15
CA MET A 1 -39.33 19.49 21.38
C MET A 1 -38.56 19.54 20.07
N VAL A 2 -37.38 18.91 20.02
CA VAL A 2 -36.47 18.95 18.86
C VAL A 2 -36.78 17.75 17.98
N THR A 3 -37.41 17.99 16.84
CA THR A 3 -37.71 16.97 15.83
C THR A 3 -36.43 16.61 15.08
N THR A 4 -35.78 15.53 15.50
CA THR A 4 -34.70 14.88 14.76
C THR A 4 -35.27 14.28 13.47
N ARG A 5 -35.02 14.94 12.34
CA ARG A 5 -35.32 14.37 11.02
C ARG A 5 -34.40 13.17 10.77
N SER A 6 -34.99 11.98 10.82
CA SER A 6 -34.42 10.74 10.30
C SER A 6 -34.11 10.93 8.81
N GLN A 7 -32.84 11.07 8.46
CA GLN A 7 -32.39 10.98 7.07
C GLN A 7 -32.35 9.50 6.70
N THR A 8 -33.25 9.08 5.82
CA THR A 8 -33.20 7.76 5.20
C THR A 8 -31.89 7.60 4.41
N PRO A 9 -31.20 6.46 4.53
CA PRO A 9 -29.93 6.25 3.83
C PRO A 9 -30.14 6.30 2.32
N LYS A 10 -29.49 7.28 1.67
CA LYS A 10 -29.46 7.42 0.23
C LYS A 10 -28.85 6.14 -0.36
N LYS A 11 -29.65 5.39 -1.12
CA LYS A 11 -29.25 4.17 -1.82
C LYS A 11 -28.06 4.53 -2.74
N VAL A 12 -26.86 4.06 -2.41
CA VAL A 12 -25.67 4.22 -3.24
C VAL A 12 -25.98 3.54 -4.59
N PRO A 13 -25.85 4.23 -5.73
CA PRO A 13 -26.09 3.61 -7.03
C PRO A 13 -25.17 2.40 -7.18
N ALA A 14 -25.72 1.28 -7.63
CA ALA A 14 -24.90 0.16 -8.08
C ALA A 14 -23.86 0.69 -9.07
N ALA A 15 -22.60 0.30 -8.87
CA ALA A 15 -21.47 0.73 -9.69
C ALA A 15 -21.87 0.71 -11.17
N ALA A 16 -21.87 1.89 -11.78
CA ALA A 16 -22.25 2.06 -13.18
C ALA A 16 -21.41 1.07 -14.00
N SER A 17 -22.08 0.15 -14.70
CA SER A 17 -21.43 -0.69 -15.70
C SER A 17 -20.64 0.23 -16.61
N ALA A 18 -19.35 -0.06 -16.80
CA ALA A 18 -18.40 0.69 -17.61
C ALA A 18 -19.10 1.38 -18.79
N GLN A 19 -19.31 2.69 -18.66
CA GLN A 19 -19.84 3.49 -19.75
C GLN A 19 -18.88 3.32 -20.93
N GLY A 20 -19.43 2.82 -22.04
CA GLY A 20 -18.67 2.55 -23.26
C GLY A 20 -17.87 3.78 -23.66
N THR A 21 -16.56 3.67 -23.51
CA THR A 21 -15.62 4.65 -24.06
C THR A 21 -15.71 4.56 -25.58
N SER A 22 -16.00 5.69 -26.24
CA SER A 22 -15.88 5.79 -27.69
C SER A 22 -14.50 5.30 -28.13
N PRO A 23 -14.39 4.58 -29.26
CA PRO A 23 -13.11 4.09 -29.75
C PRO A 23 -12.13 5.27 -29.89
N PRO A 24 -10.85 5.09 -29.52
CA PRO A 24 -9.89 6.16 -29.61
C PRO A 24 -9.72 6.64 -31.05
N PRO A 25 -9.32 7.90 -31.26
CA PRO A 25 -9.08 8.44 -32.59
C PRO A 25 -8.10 7.56 -33.37
N PRO A 26 -8.31 7.34 -34.68
CA PRO A 26 -7.37 6.62 -35.51
C PRO A 26 -6.00 7.32 -35.50
N GLY A 27 -4.94 6.56 -35.22
CA GLY A 27 -3.56 7.06 -35.11
C GLY A 27 -3.03 7.21 -33.68
N VAL A 28 -3.87 7.07 -32.66
CA VAL A 28 -3.40 6.89 -31.28
C VAL A 28 -2.97 5.43 -31.12
N LEU A 29 -1.66 5.20 -30.95
CA LEU A 29 -1.15 3.90 -30.51
C LEU A 29 -1.91 3.52 -29.24
N LEU A 30 -2.74 2.48 -29.33
CA LEU A 30 -3.41 1.92 -28.17
C LEU A 30 -2.32 1.57 -27.16
N PRO A 31 -2.36 2.09 -25.93
CA PRO A 31 -1.40 1.69 -24.91
C PRO A 31 -1.45 0.17 -24.81
N TYR A 32 -0.28 -0.48 -24.91
CA TYR A 32 -0.20 -1.94 -24.78
C TYR A 32 -0.89 -2.34 -23.48
N THR A 33 -2.03 -3.01 -23.59
CA THR A 33 -2.76 -3.49 -22.42
C THR A 33 -2.02 -4.70 -21.89
N LEU A 34 -1.23 -4.50 -20.84
CA LEU A 34 -0.66 -5.62 -20.09
C LEU A 34 -1.84 -6.50 -19.62
N PRO A 35 -1.78 -7.84 -19.76
CA PRO A 35 -2.84 -8.71 -19.26
C PRO A 35 -3.16 -8.38 -17.81
N LEU A 36 -4.44 -8.20 -17.49
CA LEU A 36 -4.91 -7.78 -16.15
C LEU A 36 -4.30 -8.64 -15.02
N THR A 37 -4.06 -9.92 -15.30
CA THR A 37 -3.36 -10.86 -14.42
C THR A 37 -1.95 -10.42 -14.07
N LEU A 38 -1.13 -10.09 -15.06
CA LEU A 38 0.25 -9.69 -14.85
C LEU A 38 0.32 -8.34 -14.14
N SER A 39 -0.61 -7.42 -14.44
CA SER A 39 -0.68 -6.13 -13.77
C SER A 39 -1.03 -6.29 -12.28
N GLY A 40 -1.97 -7.18 -11.94
CA GLY A 40 -2.32 -7.46 -10.55
C GLY A 40 -1.15 -8.07 -9.77
N VAL A 41 -0.46 -9.06 -10.35
CA VAL A 41 0.74 -9.64 -9.71
C VAL A 41 1.80 -8.57 -9.49
N ASN A 42 2.11 -7.76 -10.50
CA ASN A 42 3.11 -6.71 -10.41
C ASN A 42 2.74 -5.61 -9.39
N LEU A 43 1.44 -5.28 -9.30
CA LEU A 43 0.97 -4.28 -8.36
C LEU A 43 0.98 -4.80 -6.93
N TYR A 44 0.44 -5.99 -6.66
CA TYR A 44 0.03 -6.36 -5.30
C TYR A 44 0.73 -7.57 -4.70
N SER A 45 1.62 -8.28 -5.39
CA SER A 45 2.23 -9.50 -4.81
C SER A 45 3.11 -9.21 -3.59
N ILE A 46 3.95 -8.18 -3.66
CA ILE A 46 5.01 -7.97 -2.67
C ILE A 46 4.75 -6.70 -1.83
N SER A 47 3.50 -6.21 -1.84
CA SER A 47 3.01 -4.90 -1.37
C SER A 47 2.71 -3.92 -2.52
N PRO A 48 1.65 -3.09 -2.41
CA PRO A 48 1.19 -2.19 -3.48
C PRO A 48 2.13 -1.06 -3.90
N PHE A 49 3.24 -0.79 -3.20
CA PHE A 49 4.11 0.36 -3.46
C PHE A 49 5.54 -0.05 -3.85
N TYR A 50 6.55 0.35 -3.08
CA TYR A 50 7.95 0.47 -3.50
C TYR A 50 8.74 -0.85 -3.58
N THR A 51 8.05 -1.99 -3.68
CA THR A 51 8.66 -3.33 -3.64
C THR A 51 8.83 -4.01 -5.00
N SER A 52 8.32 -3.42 -6.08
CA SER A 52 8.44 -4.02 -7.43
C SER A 52 9.00 -3.03 -8.46
N PRO A 53 10.30 -3.10 -8.81
CA PRO A 53 10.85 -2.23 -9.86
C PRO A 53 10.17 -2.43 -11.23
N LEU A 54 9.58 -3.61 -11.48
CA LEU A 54 8.78 -3.87 -12.69
C LEU A 54 7.52 -2.98 -12.79
N LYS A 55 7.06 -2.43 -11.67
CA LYS A 55 5.97 -1.45 -11.63
C LYS A 55 6.34 -0.17 -12.36
N LEU A 56 7.60 0.25 -12.25
CA LEU A 56 8.10 1.44 -12.94
C LEU A 56 8.05 1.27 -14.46
N LEU A 57 8.49 0.10 -14.94
CA LEU A 57 8.39 -0.25 -16.35
C LEU A 57 6.93 -0.32 -16.80
N SER A 58 6.05 -0.93 -16.00
CA SER A 58 4.62 -0.98 -16.32
C SER A 58 4.00 0.41 -16.36
N ASN A 59 4.33 1.28 -15.42
CA ASN A 59 3.87 2.66 -15.41
C ASN A 59 4.41 3.46 -16.61
N PHE A 60 5.65 3.23 -17.02
CA PHE A 60 6.21 3.85 -18.22
C PHE A 60 5.48 3.40 -19.49
N LEU A 61 5.13 2.11 -19.60
CA LEU A 61 4.50 1.55 -20.81
C LEU A 61 3.00 1.83 -20.90
N CYS A 62 2.27 1.76 -19.79
CA CYS A 62 0.81 1.86 -19.79
C CYS A 62 0.22 2.65 -18.62
N GLY A 63 1.03 3.34 -17.83
CA GLY A 63 0.58 4.22 -16.76
C GLY A 63 -0.04 5.52 -17.28
N ALA A 64 -0.94 6.09 -16.48
CA ALA A 64 -1.49 7.42 -16.74
C ALA A 64 -0.41 8.51 -16.54
N PRO A 65 -0.49 9.64 -17.27
CA PRO A 65 0.44 10.74 -17.09
C PRO A 65 0.23 11.42 -15.72
N TYR A 66 1.30 11.99 -15.17
CA TYR A 66 1.29 12.63 -13.85
C TYR A 66 0.17 13.67 -13.64
N PRO A 67 -0.14 14.60 -14.57
CA PRO A 67 -1.21 15.57 -14.36
C PRO A 67 -2.58 14.93 -14.14
N LEU A 68 -2.87 13.82 -14.83
CA LEU A 68 -4.11 13.07 -14.65
C LEU A 68 -4.13 12.38 -13.28
N ALA A 69 -3.02 11.75 -12.90
CA ALA A 69 -2.88 11.15 -11.58
C ALA A 69 -3.04 12.18 -10.44
N TYR A 70 -2.46 13.38 -10.60
CA TYR A 70 -2.58 14.48 -9.64
C TYR A 70 -4.01 15.00 -9.53
N LYS A 71 -4.69 15.17 -10.67
CA LYS A 71 -6.10 15.56 -10.69
C LYS A 71 -6.96 14.57 -9.90
N HIS A 72 -6.78 13.26 -10.11
CA HIS A 72 -7.50 12.24 -9.36
C HIS A 72 -7.11 12.24 -7.88
N PHE A 73 -5.83 12.37 -7.57
CA PHE A 73 -5.34 12.44 -6.20
C PHE A 73 -6.00 13.60 -5.44
N ARG A 74 -5.96 14.82 -5.97
CA ARG A 74 -6.54 16.00 -5.31
C ARG A 74 -8.05 15.94 -5.16
N ARG A 75 -8.76 15.34 -6.13
CA ARG A 75 -10.20 15.10 -6.01
C ARG A 75 -10.53 14.30 -4.75
N ASP A 76 -9.73 13.28 -4.45
CA ASP A 76 -9.98 12.29 -3.40
C ASP A 76 -9.26 12.59 -2.07
N HIS A 77 -8.44 13.64 -2.01
CA HIS A 77 -7.62 14.05 -0.86
C HIS A 77 -7.73 15.56 -0.63
N GLN A 78 -8.87 16.03 -0.17
CA GLN A 78 -9.16 17.47 -0.06
C GLN A 78 -8.82 18.02 1.33
N GLY A 79 -9.07 17.25 2.38
CA GLY A 79 -8.90 17.69 3.76
C GLY A 79 -7.46 17.57 4.27
N THR A 80 -7.03 18.56 5.05
CA THR A 80 -5.73 18.57 5.74
C THR A 80 -5.50 17.31 6.56
N LEU A 81 -6.52 16.84 7.28
CA LEU A 81 -6.40 15.64 8.12
C LEU A 81 -6.14 14.37 7.29
N ASN A 82 -6.77 14.24 6.11
CA ASN A 82 -6.53 13.10 5.23
C ASN A 82 -5.09 13.12 4.72
N LEU A 83 -4.59 14.29 4.31
CA LEU A 83 -3.20 14.46 3.90
C LEU A 83 -2.21 14.12 5.02
N VAL A 84 -2.48 14.52 6.26
CA VAL A 84 -1.65 14.16 7.42
C VAL A 84 -1.59 12.64 7.62
N TYR A 85 -2.73 11.95 7.56
CA TYR A 85 -2.75 10.50 7.65
C TYR A 85 -1.95 9.84 6.52
N HIS A 86 -2.09 10.32 5.28
CA HIS A 86 -1.31 9.81 4.16
C HIS A 86 0.18 10.08 4.27
N CYS A 87 0.61 11.18 4.90
CA CYS A 87 2.03 11.41 5.21
C CYS A 87 2.58 10.36 6.17
N THR A 88 1.84 10.05 7.24
CA THR A 88 2.23 8.99 8.19
C THR A 88 2.27 7.63 7.50
N ILE A 89 1.28 7.34 6.64
CA ILE A 89 1.22 6.10 5.87
C ILE A 89 2.38 6.01 4.87
N LEU A 90 2.74 7.10 4.20
CA LEU A 90 3.88 7.15 3.28
C LEU A 90 5.17 6.74 3.99
N VAL A 91 5.43 7.25 5.18
CA VAL A 91 6.61 6.88 5.99
C VAL A 91 6.60 5.39 6.28
N LEU A 92 5.47 4.85 6.74
CA LEU A 92 5.34 3.42 7.03
C LEU A 92 5.56 2.57 5.77
N GLN A 93 4.95 2.94 4.64
CA GLN A 93 5.13 2.24 3.36
C GLN A 93 6.58 2.22 2.93
N LEU A 94 7.25 3.37 2.96
CA LEU A 94 8.66 3.50 2.57
C LEU A 94 9.56 2.60 3.44
N LEU A 95 9.45 2.73 4.77
CA LEU A 95 10.31 1.97 5.68
C LEU A 95 10.05 0.46 5.59
N CYS A 96 8.79 0.03 5.60
CA CYS A 96 8.46 -1.40 5.53
C CYS A 96 8.79 -2.00 4.16
N ASN A 97 8.59 -1.28 3.06
CA ASN A 97 8.89 -1.78 1.71
C ASN A 97 10.40 -1.93 1.50
N PHE A 98 11.21 -0.94 1.88
CA PHE A 98 12.67 -1.06 1.74
C PHE A 98 13.28 -2.04 2.74
N GLY A 99 12.77 -2.10 3.98
CA GLY A 99 13.14 -3.16 4.91
C GLY A 99 12.81 -4.55 4.35
N PHE A 100 11.62 -4.72 3.77
CA PHE A 100 11.25 -5.98 3.12
C PHE A 100 12.20 -6.35 1.98
N LEU A 101 12.50 -5.41 1.08
CA LEU A 101 13.42 -5.66 -0.04
C LEU A 101 14.83 -6.04 0.42
N TYR A 102 15.31 -5.42 1.50
CA TYR A 102 16.57 -5.81 2.10
C TYR A 102 16.54 -7.25 2.63
N GLU A 103 15.50 -7.64 3.36
CA GLU A 103 15.37 -9.02 3.84
C GLU A 103 15.26 -10.04 2.69
N VAL A 104 14.70 -9.63 1.54
CA VAL A 104 14.70 -10.42 0.30
C VAL A 104 16.11 -10.56 -0.28
N ASP A 105 16.85 -9.46 -0.42
CA ASP A 105 18.22 -9.48 -0.95
C ASP A 105 19.15 -10.37 -0.12
N GLU A 106 18.99 -10.38 1.20
CA GLU A 106 19.80 -11.20 2.12
C GLU A 106 19.46 -12.71 2.05
N ARG A 107 18.25 -13.09 1.64
CA ARG A 107 17.75 -14.48 1.74
C ARG A 107 17.62 -15.19 0.41
N LEU A 108 17.27 -14.44 -0.63
CA LEU A 108 17.02 -15.01 -1.94
C LEU A 108 18.28 -14.79 -2.79
N PRO A 109 18.90 -15.86 -3.29
CA PRO A 109 20.13 -15.79 -4.07
C PRO A 109 19.83 -15.27 -5.48
N PHE A 110 19.48 -14.00 -5.58
CA PHE A 110 19.32 -13.34 -6.85
C PHE A 110 20.69 -12.84 -7.32
N ASP A 111 21.38 -13.68 -8.10
CA ASP A 111 22.57 -13.26 -8.84
C ASP A 111 22.14 -12.38 -10.02
N LEU A 112 21.74 -11.14 -9.74
CA LEU A 112 21.44 -10.17 -10.77
C LEU A 112 22.75 -9.72 -11.45
N PRO A 113 22.71 -9.43 -12.76
CA PRO A 113 23.87 -8.87 -13.46
C PRO A 113 24.40 -7.63 -12.74
N PHE A 114 25.72 -7.47 -12.75
CA PHE A 114 26.42 -6.32 -12.16
C PHE A 114 26.31 -6.20 -10.62
N ASN A 115 26.00 -7.28 -9.91
CA ASN A 115 25.89 -7.31 -8.44
C ASN A 115 24.89 -6.27 -7.89
N VAL A 116 23.80 -6.02 -8.63
CA VAL A 116 22.76 -5.06 -8.23
C VAL A 116 21.72 -5.79 -7.37
N SER A 117 21.45 -5.29 -6.16
CA SER A 117 20.38 -5.82 -5.32
C SER A 117 18.98 -5.34 -5.77
N ILE A 118 17.92 -6.07 -5.43
CA ILE A 118 16.54 -5.67 -5.77
C ILE A 118 16.17 -4.37 -5.04
N SER A 119 16.61 -4.20 -3.78
CA SER A 119 16.44 -2.94 -3.05
C SER A 119 17.10 -1.75 -3.76
N SER A 120 18.32 -1.91 -4.26
CA SER A 120 19.04 -0.87 -5.00
C SER A 120 18.34 -0.55 -6.33
N LEU A 121 17.95 -1.58 -7.09
CA LEU A 121 17.21 -1.41 -8.33
C LEU A 121 15.88 -0.67 -8.11
N SER A 122 15.16 -1.02 -7.04
CA SER A 122 13.93 -0.33 -6.65
C SER A 122 14.22 1.14 -6.29
N CYS A 123 15.18 1.41 -5.40
CA CYS A 123 15.54 2.76 -4.98
C CYS A 123 15.87 3.67 -6.16
N TYR A 124 16.87 3.29 -6.97
CA TYR A 124 17.31 4.11 -8.09
C TYR A 124 16.27 4.18 -9.21
N GLY A 125 15.51 3.12 -9.44
CA GLY A 125 14.40 3.11 -10.37
C GLY A 125 13.33 4.14 -9.99
N TRP A 126 12.87 4.13 -8.74
CA TRP A 126 11.84 5.06 -8.28
C TRP A 126 12.35 6.50 -8.28
N MET A 127 13.57 6.74 -7.76
CA MET A 127 14.17 8.08 -7.81
C MET A 127 14.23 8.61 -9.24
N THR A 128 14.71 7.78 -10.19
CA THR A 128 14.74 8.16 -11.61
C THR A 128 13.35 8.50 -12.11
N CYS A 129 12.37 7.61 -11.91
CA CYS A 129 10.98 7.84 -12.34
C CYS A 129 10.39 9.15 -11.78
N LEU A 130 10.64 9.44 -10.50
CA LEU A 130 10.16 10.65 -9.84
C LEU A 130 10.88 11.92 -10.32
N LEU A 131 12.20 11.87 -10.55
CA LEU A 131 12.97 13.01 -11.08
C LEU A 131 12.54 13.39 -12.51
N PHE A 132 12.10 12.41 -13.31
CA PHE A 132 11.62 12.64 -14.68
C PHE A 132 10.10 12.86 -14.78
N THR A 133 9.36 12.89 -13.67
CA THR A 133 7.92 13.17 -13.69
C THR A 133 7.61 14.64 -13.97
N GLN A 134 6.34 15.00 -14.20
CA GLN A 134 5.90 16.37 -14.49
C GLN A 134 5.56 17.19 -13.23
N SER A 135 5.86 16.67 -12.03
CA SER A 135 5.57 17.36 -10.76
C SER A 135 6.47 18.60 -10.56
N PRO A 136 6.15 19.48 -9.59
CA PRO A 136 7.03 20.58 -9.21
C PRO A 136 8.41 20.08 -8.72
N ALA A 137 9.48 20.78 -9.07
CA ALA A 137 10.86 20.34 -8.79
C ALA A 137 11.12 20.01 -7.32
N TRP A 138 10.57 20.79 -6.38
CA TRP A 138 10.73 20.56 -4.95
C TRP A 138 10.10 19.23 -4.49
N THR A 139 8.97 18.84 -5.08
CA THR A 139 8.31 17.55 -4.76
C THR A 139 9.14 16.37 -5.24
N LYS A 140 9.79 16.48 -6.40
CA LYS A 140 10.69 15.45 -6.94
C LYS A 140 11.90 15.26 -6.04
N ALA A 141 12.53 16.37 -5.66
CA ALA A 141 13.70 16.36 -4.80
C ALA A 141 13.36 15.73 -3.45
N LEU A 142 12.30 16.21 -2.78
CA LEU A 142 11.90 15.70 -1.48
C LEU A 142 11.45 14.23 -1.54
N SER A 143 10.67 13.84 -2.56
CA SER A 143 10.27 12.43 -2.75
C SER A 143 11.48 11.52 -2.95
N SER A 144 12.46 11.96 -3.75
CA SER A 144 13.69 11.19 -3.99
C SER A 144 14.54 11.07 -2.73
N CYS A 145 14.63 12.14 -1.93
CA CYS A 145 15.27 12.09 -0.62
C CYS A 145 14.57 11.12 0.34
N LEU A 146 13.24 11.11 0.37
CA LEU A 146 12.47 10.17 1.20
C LEU A 146 12.69 8.71 0.77
N ILE A 147 12.73 8.43 -0.54
CA ILE A 147 13.04 7.10 -1.08
C ILE A 147 14.46 6.67 -0.66
N TYR A 148 15.46 7.52 -0.87
CA TYR A 148 16.85 7.22 -0.51
C TYR A 148 17.04 7.07 1.01
N PHE A 149 16.38 7.90 1.81
CA PHE A 149 16.38 7.78 3.25
C PHE A 149 15.79 6.43 3.68
N ALA A 150 14.66 6.01 3.11
CA ALA A 150 14.05 4.73 3.43
C ALA A 150 14.88 3.54 2.97
N PHE A 151 15.56 3.63 1.83
CA PHE A 151 16.52 2.62 1.38
C PHE A 151 17.67 2.41 2.38
N THR A 152 18.20 3.50 2.94
CA THR A 152 19.33 3.46 3.88
C THR A 152 18.93 3.11 5.31
N VAL A 153 17.79 3.63 5.78
CA VAL A 153 17.34 3.52 7.18
C VAL A 153 16.33 2.38 7.39
N GLY A 154 15.57 2.01 6.35
CA GLY A 154 14.58 0.93 6.39
C GLY A 154 15.10 -0.39 6.97
N PRO A 155 16.28 -0.90 6.53
CA PRO A 155 16.86 -2.12 7.09
C PRO A 155 17.17 -2.01 8.59
N GLN A 156 17.68 -0.86 9.03
CA GLN A 156 18.04 -0.62 10.44
C GLN A 156 16.79 -0.53 11.30
N VAL A 157 15.77 0.18 10.82
CA VAL A 157 14.46 0.24 11.50
C VAL A 157 13.82 -1.13 11.53
N ALA A 158 13.86 -1.90 10.45
CA ALA A 158 13.34 -3.26 10.43
C ALA A 158 14.05 -4.14 11.47
N ALA A 159 15.38 -4.09 11.55
CA ALA A 159 16.15 -4.89 12.50
C ALA A 159 15.90 -4.46 13.96
N ALA A 160 15.92 -3.16 14.25
CA ALA A 160 15.82 -2.63 15.60
C ALA A 160 14.37 -2.60 16.12
N ALA A 161 13.42 -2.28 15.24
CA ALA A 161 12.02 -2.12 15.62
C ALA A 161 11.29 -3.46 15.66
N PHE A 162 11.70 -4.48 14.90
CA PHE A 162 10.96 -5.76 14.82
C PHE A 162 10.55 -6.35 16.18
N PRO A 163 11.46 -6.46 17.19
CA PRO A 163 11.08 -7.00 18.50
C PRO A 163 9.98 -6.19 19.19
N ILE A 164 9.90 -4.88 18.97
CA ILE A 164 8.88 -4.00 19.57
C ILE A 164 7.62 -3.97 18.68
N SER A 165 7.82 -3.84 17.37
CA SER A 165 6.75 -3.65 16.40
C SER A 165 5.87 -4.89 16.27
N ILE A 166 6.40 -6.10 16.48
CA ILE A 166 5.57 -7.31 16.49
C ILE A 166 4.52 -7.30 17.61
N HIS A 167 4.82 -6.68 18.76
CA HIS A 167 3.86 -6.49 19.86
C HIS A 167 2.88 -5.33 19.63
N LEU A 168 3.28 -4.32 18.84
CA LEU A 168 2.41 -3.20 18.46
C LEU A 168 1.50 -3.51 17.28
N GLN A 169 1.86 -4.51 16.46
CA GLN A 169 1.14 -4.91 15.27
C GLN A 169 -0.36 -5.19 15.50
N PRO A 170 -0.78 -5.88 16.59
CA PRO A 170 -2.19 -6.13 16.88
C PRO A 170 -3.06 -4.87 16.95
N PHE A 171 -2.49 -3.75 17.38
CA PHE A 171 -3.19 -2.47 17.41
C PHE A 171 -3.53 -2.00 16.00
N LEU A 172 -2.53 -1.96 15.10
CA LEU A 172 -2.71 -1.55 13.71
C LEU A 172 -3.64 -2.49 12.95
N ASP A 173 -3.49 -3.79 13.17
CA ASP A 173 -4.34 -4.82 12.57
C ASP A 173 -5.79 -4.67 13.00
N THR A 174 -6.05 -4.29 14.25
CA THR A 174 -7.41 -4.07 14.76
C THR A 174 -8.09 -2.93 14.02
N LEU A 175 -7.37 -1.82 13.80
CA LEU A 175 -7.88 -0.69 13.02
C LEU A 175 -8.25 -1.11 11.59
N VAL A 176 -7.36 -1.87 10.94
CA VAL A 176 -7.57 -2.40 9.58
C VAL A 176 -8.71 -3.42 9.52
N TYR A 177 -8.80 -4.31 10.50
CA TYR A 177 -9.84 -5.34 10.55
C TYR A 177 -11.24 -4.74 10.66
N ILE A 178 -11.39 -3.71 11.49
CA ILE A 178 -12.65 -2.97 11.64
C ILE A 178 -13.04 -2.25 10.36
N TYR A 179 -12.05 -1.79 9.59
CA TYR A 179 -12.28 -1.30 8.24
C TYR A 179 -12.87 -2.35 7.30
N PHE A 180 -12.36 -3.58 7.33
CA PHE A 180 -12.87 -4.65 6.48
C PHE A 180 -14.27 -5.15 6.84
N ILE A 181 -14.69 -5.10 8.11
CA ILE A 181 -16.02 -5.58 8.53
C ILE A 181 -17.16 -4.70 7.98
N LYS A 182 -16.90 -3.45 7.57
CA LYS A 182 -17.89 -2.52 7.01
C LYS A 182 -19.17 -2.33 7.85
N LYS A 183 -19.12 -2.59 9.15
CA LYS A 183 -20.24 -2.37 10.08
C LYS A 183 -19.88 -1.29 11.10
N PRO A 184 -20.88 -0.49 11.56
CA PRO A 184 -20.68 0.37 12.72
C PRO A 184 -20.20 -0.50 13.87
N THR A 185 -18.98 -0.24 14.32
CA THR A 185 -18.35 -1.02 15.38
C THR A 185 -18.41 -0.19 16.64
N THR A 186 -18.95 -0.74 17.71
CA THR A 186 -18.94 -0.06 19.02
C THR A 186 -17.53 -0.10 19.60
N VAL A 187 -17.21 0.84 20.48
CA VAL A 187 -15.93 0.86 21.21
C VAL A 187 -15.70 -0.48 21.94
N ASN A 188 -16.77 -1.11 22.45
CA ASN A 188 -16.66 -2.42 23.10
C ASN A 188 -16.19 -3.52 22.15
N ILE A 189 -16.74 -3.58 20.92
CA ILE A 189 -16.30 -4.57 19.92
C ILE A 189 -14.84 -4.30 19.52
N TYR A 190 -14.45 -3.03 19.39
CA TYR A 190 -13.06 -2.65 19.14
C TYR A 190 -12.13 -3.23 20.22
N LEU A 191 -12.45 -2.96 21.49
CA LEU A 191 -11.64 -3.41 22.63
C LEU A 191 -11.58 -4.93 22.72
N ILE A 192 -12.69 -5.63 22.48
CA ILE A 192 -12.71 -7.10 22.47
C ILE A 192 -11.78 -7.65 21.38
N ILE A 193 -11.88 -7.16 20.15
CA ILE A 193 -11.01 -7.61 19.04
C ILE A 193 -9.55 -7.30 19.35
N PHE A 194 -9.27 -6.11 19.87
CA PHE A 194 -7.92 -5.69 20.25
C PHE A 194 -7.32 -6.62 21.31
N ILE A 195 -8.06 -6.89 22.40
CA ILE A 195 -7.62 -7.79 23.47
C ILE A 195 -7.35 -9.20 22.91
N ILE A 196 -8.27 -9.74 22.10
CA ILE A 196 -8.10 -11.06 21.49
C ILE A 196 -6.81 -11.11 20.65
N ARG A 197 -6.54 -10.08 19.83
CA ARG A 197 -5.35 -10.05 18.98
C ARG A 197 -4.06 -9.90 19.77
N VAL A 198 -4.03 -9.04 20.78
CA VAL A 198 -2.88 -8.90 21.68
C VAL A 198 -2.62 -10.22 22.40
N THR A 199 -3.64 -10.81 23.04
CA THR A 199 -3.51 -12.10 23.72
C THR A 199 -3.03 -13.21 22.78
N LEU A 200 -3.60 -13.30 21.57
CA LEU A 200 -3.17 -14.31 20.59
C LEU A 200 -1.71 -14.09 20.16
N THR A 201 -1.29 -12.84 20.01
CA THR A 201 0.09 -12.49 19.66
C THR A 201 1.05 -12.89 20.76
N GLU A 202 0.77 -12.50 22.01
CA GLU A 202 1.60 -12.87 23.17
C GLU A 202 1.67 -14.39 23.36
N LEU A 203 0.54 -15.11 23.23
CA LEU A 203 0.53 -16.56 23.31
C LEU A 203 1.37 -17.20 22.19
N THR A 204 1.26 -16.66 20.97
CA THR A 204 2.04 -17.16 19.83
C THR A 204 3.53 -16.93 20.04
N LEU A 205 3.93 -15.72 20.45
CA LEU A 205 5.34 -15.39 20.71
C LEU A 205 5.90 -16.22 21.86
N THR A 206 5.13 -16.43 22.93
CA THR A 206 5.58 -17.18 24.12
C THR A 206 5.72 -18.68 23.83
N HIS A 207 4.80 -19.27 23.07
CA HIS A 207 4.73 -20.73 22.91
C HIS A 207 5.22 -21.26 21.56
N ALA A 208 5.23 -20.43 20.52
CA ALA A 208 5.62 -20.81 19.17
C ALA A 208 6.62 -19.83 18.53
N GLY A 209 7.06 -18.81 19.25
CA GLY A 209 7.96 -17.77 18.75
C GLY A 209 9.25 -18.35 18.17
N GLY A 210 9.48 -18.17 16.87
CA GLY A 210 10.69 -18.69 16.21
C GLY A 210 10.84 -20.21 16.20
N SER A 211 9.78 -20.95 16.54
CA SER A 211 9.81 -22.41 16.64
C SER A 211 9.82 -23.11 15.27
N VAL A 212 9.39 -22.41 14.22
CA VAL A 212 9.28 -22.96 12.86
C VAL A 212 10.44 -22.47 12.00
N GLN A 213 11.35 -23.37 11.67
CA GLN A 213 12.37 -23.11 10.65
C GLN A 213 11.75 -23.31 9.25
N LEU A 214 11.81 -22.28 8.42
CA LEU A 214 11.26 -22.31 7.07
C LEU A 214 12.36 -22.66 6.05
N SER A 215 12.08 -23.63 5.18
CA SER A 215 12.99 -23.99 4.09
C SER A 215 12.87 -23.00 2.91
N SER A 216 13.87 -22.93 2.05
CA SER A 216 13.82 -22.13 0.80
C SER A 216 12.59 -22.47 -0.06
N ASN A 217 12.17 -23.75 -0.10
CA ASN A 217 10.98 -24.21 -0.81
C ASN A 217 9.69 -23.57 -0.29
N PHE A 218 9.62 -23.28 1.02
CA PHE A 218 8.48 -22.57 1.59
C PHE A 218 8.35 -21.17 1.02
N TYR A 219 9.45 -20.41 0.92
CA TYR A 219 9.44 -19.05 0.37
C TYR A 219 9.00 -19.04 -1.10
N TYR A 220 9.48 -19.98 -1.91
CA TYR A 220 9.02 -20.10 -3.30
C TYR A 220 7.52 -20.43 -3.40
N GLY A 221 7.05 -21.38 -2.59
CA GLY A 221 5.62 -21.72 -2.53
C GLY A 221 4.77 -20.55 -2.05
N PHE A 222 5.25 -19.80 -1.06
CA PHE A 222 4.61 -18.60 -0.54
C PHE A 222 4.49 -17.50 -1.60
N LEU A 223 5.59 -17.18 -2.30
CA LEU A 223 5.59 -16.21 -3.40
C LEU A 223 4.61 -16.59 -4.51
N LEU A 224 4.54 -17.89 -4.85
CA LEU A 224 3.58 -18.40 -5.83
C LEU A 224 2.13 -18.21 -5.36
N VAL A 225 1.81 -18.59 -4.11
CA VAL A 225 0.46 -18.42 -3.54
C VAL A 225 0.07 -16.94 -3.55
N ILE A 226 0.97 -16.05 -3.17
CA ILE A 226 0.68 -14.62 -3.20
C ILE A 226 0.44 -14.13 -4.63
N ALA A 227 1.27 -14.52 -5.59
CA ALA A 227 1.04 -14.15 -7.00
C ALA A 227 -0.35 -14.59 -7.48
N MET A 228 -0.80 -15.79 -7.12
CA MET A 228 -2.15 -16.27 -7.45
C MET A 228 -3.25 -15.40 -6.79
N LEU A 229 -3.07 -15.01 -5.53
CA LEU A 229 -4.02 -14.17 -4.79
C LEU A 229 -4.08 -12.74 -5.31
N SER A 230 -2.99 -12.24 -5.90
CA SER A 230 -2.87 -10.89 -6.46
C SER A 230 -3.53 -10.71 -7.83
N HIS A 231 -3.99 -11.79 -8.48
CA HIS A 231 -4.70 -11.68 -9.75
C HIS A 231 -6.01 -10.88 -9.66
N LYS A 232 -6.73 -10.99 -8.53
CA LYS A 232 -8.04 -10.36 -8.31
C LYS A 232 -8.17 -9.81 -6.88
N PRO A 233 -7.32 -8.85 -6.49
CA PRO A 233 -7.10 -8.47 -5.10
C PRO A 233 -8.33 -7.91 -4.39
N PHE A 234 -9.28 -7.31 -5.14
CA PHE A 234 -10.46 -6.64 -4.56
C PHE A 234 -11.74 -7.47 -4.57
N THR A 235 -11.73 -8.64 -5.22
CA THR A 235 -12.95 -9.48 -5.30
C THR A 235 -13.37 -10.01 -3.94
N ARG A 236 -12.39 -10.25 -3.05
CA ARG A 236 -12.61 -10.70 -1.68
C ARG A 236 -11.59 -10.03 -0.74
N PRO A 237 -11.82 -8.80 -0.27
CA PRO A 237 -10.78 -8.02 0.42
C PRO A 237 -10.15 -8.73 1.62
N ALA A 238 -10.94 -9.48 2.39
CA ALA A 238 -10.46 -10.22 3.56
C ALA A 238 -9.78 -11.57 3.23
N SER A 239 -10.03 -12.17 2.06
CA SER A 239 -9.44 -13.46 1.65
C SER A 239 -8.56 -13.39 0.41
N GLY A 240 -8.39 -12.21 -0.18
CA GLY A 240 -7.40 -11.90 -1.19
C GLY A 240 -6.08 -11.48 -0.56
N VAL A 241 -5.13 -11.06 -1.40
CA VAL A 241 -3.77 -10.71 -0.95
C VAL A 241 -3.73 -9.64 0.13
N PHE A 242 -4.64 -8.66 0.08
CA PHE A 242 -4.74 -7.60 1.10
C PHE A 242 -5.13 -8.15 2.47
N GLY A 243 -6.16 -9.00 2.54
CA GLY A 243 -6.60 -9.60 3.78
C GLY A 243 -5.58 -10.59 4.33
N ILE A 244 -4.99 -11.41 3.46
CA ILE A 244 -3.97 -12.38 3.88
C ILE A 244 -2.71 -11.66 4.37
N GLY A 245 -2.21 -10.70 3.59
CA GLY A 245 -1.06 -9.87 3.97
C GLY A 245 -1.31 -9.10 5.25
N ALA A 246 -2.41 -8.35 5.32
CA ALA A 246 -2.67 -7.46 6.44
C ALA A 246 -3.14 -8.16 7.72
N LEU A 247 -3.78 -9.33 7.64
CA LEU A 247 -4.35 -10.00 8.81
C LEU A 247 -3.53 -11.19 9.31
N PHE A 248 -2.66 -11.76 8.47
CA PHE A 248 -1.91 -12.98 8.79
C PHE A 248 -0.39 -12.87 8.61
N GLY A 249 0.14 -11.79 8.02
CA GLY A 249 1.59 -11.59 7.90
C GLY A 249 2.31 -11.59 9.26
N TRP A 250 1.71 -10.99 10.29
CA TRP A 250 2.24 -10.99 11.65
C TRP A 250 2.28 -12.39 12.27
N LEU A 251 1.30 -13.25 11.97
CA LEU A 251 1.24 -14.61 12.51
C LEU A 251 2.38 -15.45 11.94
N LEU A 252 2.60 -15.36 10.63
CA LEU A 252 3.74 -16.00 9.97
C LEU A 252 5.06 -15.50 10.57
N ALA A 253 5.19 -14.19 10.80
CA ALA A 253 6.38 -13.63 11.43
C ALA A 253 6.58 -14.12 12.87
N ALA A 254 5.52 -14.20 13.67
CA ALA A 254 5.59 -14.66 15.04
C ALA A 254 6.02 -16.12 15.14
N VAL A 255 5.37 -17.02 14.38
CA VAL A 255 5.68 -18.47 14.46
C VAL A 255 7.05 -18.82 13.88
N SER A 256 7.50 -18.11 12.84
CA SER A 256 8.79 -18.37 12.19
C SER A 256 9.94 -17.56 12.81
N GLY A 257 9.63 -16.48 13.53
CA GLY A 257 10.63 -15.49 13.93
C GLY A 257 11.21 -14.70 12.74
N ASP A 258 10.64 -14.84 11.53
CA ASP A 258 11.20 -14.24 10.33
C ASP A 258 10.62 -12.85 10.04
N ARG A 259 11.51 -11.85 10.07
CA ARG A 259 11.23 -10.44 9.79
C ARG A 259 10.63 -10.21 8.41
N LEU A 260 10.95 -11.06 7.43
CA LEU A 260 10.45 -10.92 6.06
C LEU A 260 8.92 -10.91 6.03
N PHE A 261 8.25 -11.81 6.76
CA PHE A 261 6.78 -11.86 6.78
C PHE A 261 6.16 -10.68 7.51
N PHE A 262 6.84 -10.16 8.52
CA PHE A 262 6.38 -8.98 9.25
C PHE A 262 6.40 -7.75 8.34
N LEU A 263 7.51 -7.51 7.66
CA LEU A 263 7.66 -6.35 6.76
C LEU A 263 6.72 -6.47 5.55
N TRP A 264 6.53 -7.69 5.04
CA TRP A 264 5.54 -7.98 4.00
C TRP A 264 4.13 -7.60 4.46
N GLY A 265 3.69 -8.12 5.62
CA GLY A 265 2.38 -7.82 6.19
C GLY A 265 2.18 -6.34 6.50
N ALA A 266 3.20 -5.70 7.09
CA ALA A 266 3.20 -4.27 7.39
C ALA A 266 3.02 -3.41 6.13
N GLY A 267 3.60 -3.82 4.99
CA GLY A 267 3.36 -3.16 3.70
C GLY A 267 1.89 -3.21 3.24
N PHE A 268 1.17 -4.31 3.48
CA PHE A 268 -0.27 -4.38 3.19
C PHE A 268 -1.11 -3.59 4.18
N ILE A 269 -0.71 -3.58 5.45
CA ILE A 269 -1.38 -2.80 6.50
C ILE A 269 -1.27 -1.33 6.21
N ALA A 270 -0.09 -0.85 5.84
CA ALA A 270 0.10 0.52 5.43
C ALA A 270 -0.83 0.91 4.27
N THR A 271 -1.03 -0.01 3.31
CA THR A 271 -2.01 0.24 2.24
C THR A 271 -3.45 0.21 2.73
N ALA A 272 -3.81 -0.71 3.63
CA ALA A 272 -5.15 -0.77 4.20
C ALA A 272 -5.46 0.46 5.07
N LEU A 273 -4.46 1.03 5.74
CA LEU A 273 -4.57 2.29 6.50
C LEU A 273 -4.92 3.48 5.60
N GLN A 274 -4.58 3.46 4.30
CA GLN A 274 -5.10 4.47 3.36
C GLN A 274 -6.63 4.38 3.23
N GLY A 275 -7.17 3.16 3.20
CA GLY A 275 -8.62 2.96 3.23
C GLY A 275 -9.25 3.48 4.53
N VAL A 276 -8.59 3.24 5.66
CA VAL A 276 -9.01 3.76 6.97
C VAL A 276 -9.01 5.29 6.96
N SER A 277 -7.96 5.94 6.46
CA SER A 277 -7.86 7.42 6.46
C SER A 277 -9.04 8.06 5.74
N HIS A 278 -9.36 7.59 4.51
CA HIS A 278 -10.54 8.05 3.76
C HIS A 278 -11.84 7.87 4.54
N ARG A 279 -12.02 6.75 5.25
CA ARG A 279 -13.23 6.52 6.07
C ARG A 279 -13.33 7.52 7.21
N GLU A 280 -12.26 7.71 7.97
CA GLU A 280 -12.24 8.59 9.13
C GLU A 280 -12.37 10.07 8.75
N THR A 281 -11.94 10.46 7.56
CA THR A 281 -12.09 11.83 7.04
C THR A 281 -13.33 12.03 6.17
N HIS A 282 -14.16 11.00 6.01
CA HIS A 282 -15.35 11.00 5.17
C HIS A 282 -15.07 11.37 3.69
N GLU A 283 -13.88 11.04 3.20
CA GLU A 283 -13.49 11.27 1.81
C GLU A 283 -13.67 9.98 0.98
N PRO A 284 -14.03 10.07 -0.30
CA PRO A 284 -14.17 8.90 -1.16
C PRO A 284 -12.88 8.08 -1.23
N PRO A 285 -12.93 6.74 -1.10
CA PRO A 285 -11.73 5.92 -1.25
C PRO A 285 -11.21 5.99 -2.70
N THR A 286 -9.90 6.10 -2.85
CA THR A 286 -9.26 6.24 -4.16
C THR A 286 -9.34 4.95 -5.00
N MET A 287 -9.05 3.79 -4.40
CA MET A 287 -8.89 2.52 -5.12
C MET A 287 -10.12 2.07 -5.96
N PRO A 288 -11.37 2.13 -5.45
CA PRO A 288 -12.54 1.78 -6.26
C PRO A 288 -12.76 2.72 -7.46
N GLN A 289 -12.21 3.93 -7.41
CA GLN A 289 -12.30 4.93 -8.49
C GLN A 289 -11.18 4.76 -9.52
N LEU A 290 -10.10 4.05 -9.17
CA LEU A 290 -9.00 3.67 -10.05
C LEU A 290 -9.32 2.37 -10.80
N ALA A 291 -10.55 2.20 -11.30
CA ALA A 291 -10.97 1.00 -12.02
C ALA A 291 -10.13 0.72 -13.28
N ASN A 292 -9.40 1.73 -13.78
CA ASN A 292 -8.41 1.57 -14.82
C ASN A 292 -7.01 1.39 -14.22
N ILE A 293 -6.37 0.27 -14.56
CA ILE A 293 -5.03 -0.11 -14.15
C ILE A 293 -3.97 0.97 -14.43
N SER A 294 -4.12 1.75 -15.51
CA SER A 294 -3.19 2.83 -15.84
C SER A 294 -3.15 3.91 -14.76
N ASN A 295 -4.33 4.25 -14.21
CA ASN A 295 -4.46 5.25 -13.16
C ASN A 295 -3.87 4.74 -11.85
N GLU A 296 -4.01 3.44 -11.58
CA GLU A 296 -3.46 2.82 -10.39
C GLU A 296 -1.94 2.68 -10.42
N LEU A 297 -1.38 2.29 -11.58
CA LEU A 297 0.06 2.31 -11.81
C LEU A 297 0.63 3.72 -11.58
N ALA A 298 0.00 4.75 -12.13
CA ALA A 298 0.44 6.12 -11.97
C ALA A 298 0.29 6.61 -10.53
N HIS A 299 -0.83 6.30 -9.89
CA HIS A 299 -1.08 6.67 -8.50
C HIS A 299 -0.04 6.06 -7.56
N SER A 300 0.19 4.75 -7.64
CA SER A 300 1.16 4.04 -6.80
C SER A 300 2.61 4.43 -7.11
N THR A 301 2.94 4.70 -8.37
CA THR A 301 4.30 5.10 -8.78
C THR A 301 4.62 6.53 -8.36
N PHE A 302 3.70 7.47 -8.57
CA PHE A 302 3.91 8.90 -8.30
C PHE A 302 3.46 9.35 -6.91
N PHE A 303 2.93 8.44 -6.08
CA PHE A 303 2.36 8.72 -4.76
C PHE A 303 3.12 9.74 -3.91
N PRO A 304 4.45 9.65 -3.71
CA PRO A 304 5.14 10.62 -2.84
C PRO A 304 5.13 12.03 -3.44
N CYS A 305 5.27 12.18 -4.77
CA CYS A 305 5.14 13.48 -5.43
C CYS A 305 3.70 14.00 -5.36
N LEU A 306 2.71 13.13 -5.60
CA LEU A 306 1.29 13.50 -5.55
C LEU A 306 0.91 14.04 -4.16
N LEU A 307 1.31 13.32 -3.12
CA LEU A 307 1.01 13.68 -1.73
C LEU A 307 1.72 14.97 -1.32
N LEU A 308 3.03 15.09 -1.60
CA LEU A 308 3.78 16.29 -1.23
C LEU A 308 3.23 17.51 -1.96
N GLN A 309 2.95 17.42 -3.26
CA GLN A 309 2.33 18.52 -4.00
C GLN A 309 0.99 18.92 -3.38
N ALA A 310 0.13 17.96 -3.03
CA ALA A 310 -1.15 18.22 -2.39
C ALA A 310 -1.01 18.93 -1.04
N VAL A 311 -0.03 18.55 -0.23
CA VAL A 311 0.29 19.23 1.04
C VAL A 311 0.77 20.67 0.79
N GLY A 312 1.64 20.87 -0.20
CA GLY A 312 2.12 22.19 -0.58
C GLY A 312 1.00 23.12 -1.04
N ASP A 313 0.12 22.63 -1.92
CA ASP A 313 -1.05 23.37 -2.40
C ASP A 313 -2.01 23.70 -1.25
N GLN A 314 -2.25 22.76 -0.33
CA GLN A 314 -3.09 22.97 0.85
C GLN A 314 -2.52 24.06 1.78
N ALA A 315 -1.20 24.07 1.97
CA ALA A 315 -0.53 25.05 2.82
C ALA A 315 -0.54 26.47 2.21
N MET A 316 -0.62 26.59 0.88
CA MET A 316 -0.76 27.89 0.21
C MET A 316 -2.17 28.44 0.35
N MET A 317 -3.21 27.62 0.21
CA MET A 317 -4.61 28.04 0.38
C MET A 317 -4.87 28.63 1.77
N ILE A 318 -4.32 28.03 2.83
CA ILE A 318 -4.48 28.51 4.22
C ILE A 318 -3.92 29.93 4.44
N LYS A 319 -2.97 30.38 3.60
CA LYS A 319 -2.37 31.72 3.74
C LYS A 319 -3.20 32.83 3.10
N GLU A 320 -4.18 32.48 2.27
CA GLU A 320 -5.00 33.44 1.54
C GLU A 320 -6.33 33.76 2.26
N ASP A 321 -6.68 32.97 3.28
CA ASP A 321 -7.84 33.16 4.17
C ASP A 321 -7.48 33.95 5.45
#